data_AF-A0A3B8IDC4-F1
#
_entry.id   AF-A0A3B8IDC4-F1
#
_cell.length_a   1.000
_cell.length_b   1.000
_cell.length_c   1.000
_cell.angle_alpha   90.00
_cell.angle_beta   90.00
_cell.angle_gamma   90.00
#
_symmetry.space_group_name_H-M   'P 1'
#
loop_
_entity.id
_entity.type
_entity.pdbx_description
1 polymer ?
#
loop_
_entity_poly.entity_id
_entity_poly.type
_entity_poly.pdbx_seq_one_letter_code
_entity_poly.pdbx_strand_id
1 'polypeptide(L)'
;MSNVAVTVLGTDAINLTNNQKVQTVILPKGKHAVTLSSSINFHNDQLPMNQVLIFSTAPLGSGDADRWYFAPTQAGGAIIESDGVNPIYTFIVDQLNSKDNTGEATVTFTPIP
;
A
#
# COMPACT_ATOMS: atom_id res chain seq x y z
N MET A 1 4.70 1.85 20.66
CA MET A 1 5.20 2.31 19.34
C MET A 1 4.09 3.08 18.65
N SER A 2 4.40 4.12 17.89
CA SER A 2 3.41 4.97 17.20
C SER A 2 2.98 4.36 15.87
N ASN A 3 1.78 4.70 15.42
CA ASN A 3 1.30 4.37 14.07
C ASN A 3 2.16 5.07 13.01
N VAL A 4 2.31 4.43 11.87
CA VAL A 4 2.95 4.99 10.68
C VAL A 4 1.90 5.09 9.58
N ALA A 5 1.82 6.22 8.88
CA ALA A 5 0.87 6.42 7.80
C ALA A 5 1.61 6.76 6.50
N VAL A 6 1.16 6.18 5.40
CA VAL A 6 1.66 6.43 4.05
C VAL A 6 0.51 6.86 3.16
N THR A 7 0.66 8.01 2.49
CA THR A 7 -0.35 8.54 1.57
C THR A 7 0.09 8.32 0.13
N VAL A 8 -0.80 7.76 -0.68
CA VAL A 8 -0.64 7.56 -2.12
C VAL A 8 -1.67 8.42 -2.83
N LEU A 9 -1.22 9.25 -3.78
CA LEU A 9 -2.13 10.06 -4.60
C LEU A 9 -2.67 9.22 -5.77
N GLY A 10 -3.94 9.43 -6.15
CA GLY A 10 -4.52 8.79 -7.33
C GLY A 10 -3.69 9.00 -8.60
N THR A 11 -3.11 10.20 -8.73
CA THR A 11 -2.27 10.59 -9.87
C THR A 11 -0.96 9.83 -9.98
N ASP A 12 -0.49 9.26 -8.87
CA ASP A 12 0.74 8.47 -8.78
C ASP A 12 0.51 6.97 -9.04
N ALA A 13 -0.70 6.58 -9.47
CA ALA A 13 -1.00 5.19 -9.80
C ALA A 13 -0.03 4.64 -10.85
N ILE A 14 0.50 3.45 -10.60
CA ILE A 14 1.35 2.76 -11.56
C ILE A 14 0.52 2.46 -12.80
N ASN A 15 0.90 3.06 -13.92
CA ASN A 15 0.47 2.68 -15.25
C ASN A 15 1.59 1.86 -15.87
N LEU A 16 1.27 0.66 -16.37
CA LEU A 16 2.22 -0.28 -16.99
C LEU A 16 3.00 0.30 -18.18
N THR A 17 2.69 1.52 -18.60
CA THR A 17 3.37 2.23 -19.68
C THR A 17 4.54 3.13 -19.22
N ASN A 18 4.71 3.43 -17.92
CA ASN A 18 5.73 4.39 -17.44
C ASN A 18 6.37 4.06 -16.08
N ASN A 19 7.57 4.62 -15.83
CA ASN A 19 8.23 4.62 -14.52
C ASN A 19 7.46 5.54 -13.54
N GLN A 20 6.81 4.94 -12.55
CA GLN A 20 5.89 5.63 -11.64
C GLN A 20 6.45 5.74 -10.21
N LYS A 21 5.91 6.67 -9.43
CA LYS A 21 6.32 6.91 -8.05
C LYS A 21 5.75 5.81 -7.16
N VAL A 22 6.62 5.13 -6.41
CA VAL A 22 6.23 4.16 -5.38
C VAL A 22 6.50 4.78 -4.02
N GLN A 23 5.52 4.71 -3.11
CA GLN A 23 5.70 5.18 -1.75
C GLN A 23 6.35 4.08 -0.92
N THR A 24 7.41 4.43 -0.19
CA THR A 24 8.17 3.47 0.62
C THR A 24 8.28 3.92 2.05
N VAL A 25 8.19 2.96 2.97
CA VAL A 25 8.40 3.22 4.40
C VAL A 25 9.17 2.08 5.04
N ILE A 26 10.05 2.40 5.99
CA ILE A 26 10.67 1.39 6.86
C ILE A 26 9.89 1.41 8.16
N LEU A 27 9.28 0.27 8.51
CA LEU A 27 8.55 0.11 9.77
C LEU A 27 9.49 -0.45 10.84
N PRO A 28 9.17 -0.29 12.14
CA PRO A 28 9.84 -1.03 13.20
C PRO A 28 9.75 -2.54 12.96
N LYS A 29 10.70 -3.31 13.50
CA LYS A 29 10.65 -4.78 13.41
C LYS A 29 9.41 -5.33 14.14
N GLY A 30 8.71 -6.27 13.51
CA GLY A 30 7.57 -6.98 14.09
C GLY A 30 6.30 -6.93 13.23
N LYS A 31 5.18 -7.34 13.83
CA LYS A 31 3.88 -7.42 13.15
C LYS A 31 3.14 -6.09 13.18
N HIS A 32 2.50 -5.77 12.06
CA HIS A 32 1.73 -4.56 11.88
C HIS A 32 0.36 -4.90 11.29
N ALA A 33 -0.69 -4.40 11.93
CA ALA A 33 -2.02 -4.33 11.33
C ALA A 33 -2.01 -3.22 10.30
N VAL A 34 -2.53 -3.52 9.12
CA VAL A 34 -2.61 -2.60 8.00
C VAL A 34 -4.07 -2.30 7.70
N THR A 35 -4.41 -1.02 7.71
CA THR A 35 -5.73 -0.53 7.32
C THR A 35 -5.60 0.48 6.17
N LEU A 36 -6.68 0.60 5.40
CA LEU A 36 -6.76 1.51 4.25
C LEU A 36 -7.96 2.44 4.41
N SER A 37 -7.73 3.73 4.21
CA SER A 37 -8.77 4.72 3.94
C SER A 37 -8.51 5.30 2.56
N SER A 38 -9.52 5.38 1.68
CA SER A 38 -9.32 5.94 0.36
C SER A 38 -10.50 6.77 -0.15
N SER A 39 -10.17 7.88 -0.78
CA SER A 39 -11.07 8.74 -1.55
C SER A 39 -10.75 8.70 -3.06
N ILE A 40 -9.88 7.79 -3.51
CA ILE A 40 -9.44 7.74 -4.90
C ILE A 40 -10.58 7.26 -5.79
N ASN A 41 -10.76 7.95 -6.90
CA ASN A 41 -11.55 7.49 -8.03
C ASN A 41 -10.71 7.52 -9.31
N PHE A 42 -10.85 6.47 -10.11
CA PHE A 42 -10.24 6.37 -11.43
C PHE A 42 -11.16 6.91 -12.52
N HIS A 43 -10.56 7.29 -13.65
CA HIS A 43 -11.24 7.66 -14.89
C HIS A 43 -12.21 8.83 -14.73
N ASN A 44 -11.74 9.96 -14.20
CA ASN A 44 -12.54 11.17 -13.94
C ASN A 44 -13.73 10.90 -13.00
N ASP A 45 -13.44 10.40 -11.80
CA ASP A 45 -14.42 10.17 -10.73
C ASP A 45 -15.47 9.06 -10.99
N GLN A 46 -15.22 8.16 -11.94
CA GLN A 46 -16.20 7.14 -12.33
C GLN A 46 -16.08 5.83 -11.55
N LEU A 47 -14.86 5.44 -11.16
CA LEU A 47 -14.59 4.14 -10.55
C LEU A 47 -13.89 4.31 -9.21
N PRO A 48 -14.56 4.04 -8.07
CA PRO A 48 -13.92 4.12 -6.78
C PRO A 48 -12.85 3.03 -6.63
N MET A 49 -11.67 3.43 -6.14
CA MET A 49 -10.58 2.52 -5.84
C MET A 49 -10.65 2.13 -4.36
N ASN A 50 -10.69 0.82 -4.11
CA ASN A 50 -10.89 0.26 -2.77
C ASN A 50 -9.75 -0.65 -2.30
N GLN A 51 -8.60 -0.65 -2.97
CA GLN A 51 -7.50 -1.56 -2.69
C GLN A 51 -6.12 -0.98 -3.06
N VAL A 52 -5.17 -1.09 -2.14
CA VAL A 52 -3.75 -0.82 -2.41
C VAL A 52 -2.98 -2.14 -2.50
N LEU A 53 -1.85 -2.13 -3.21
CA LEU A 53 -0.88 -3.23 -3.18
C LEU A 53 0.28 -2.84 -2.27
N ILE A 54 0.66 -3.79 -1.42
CA ILE A 54 1.77 -3.66 -0.49
C ILE A 54 2.75 -4.79 -0.75
N PHE A 55 3.96 -4.44 -1.15
CA PHE A 55 5.07 -5.39 -1.23
C PHE A 55 5.89 -5.26 0.04
N SER A 56 5.86 -6.32 0.86
CA SER A 56 6.65 -6.41 2.07
C SER A 56 7.90 -7.24 1.80
N THR A 57 9.03 -6.76 2.30
CA THR A 57 10.27 -7.52 2.40
C THR A 57 10.27 -8.27 3.74
N ALA A 58 9.35 -9.22 3.88
CA ALA A 58 9.22 -10.00 5.10
C ALA A 58 10.54 -10.77 5.37
N PRO A 59 10.97 -10.92 6.64
CA PRO A 59 12.19 -11.65 6.96
C PRO A 59 12.20 -13.06 6.34
N LEU A 60 13.33 -13.47 5.75
CA LEU A 60 13.54 -14.83 5.26
C LEU A 60 13.27 -15.83 6.40
N GLY A 61 12.21 -16.61 6.29
CA GLY A 61 11.76 -17.56 7.32
C GLY A 61 10.45 -17.19 8.04
N SER A 62 9.90 -16.01 7.78
CA SER A 62 8.48 -15.75 8.06
C SER A 62 7.62 -16.44 6.99
N GLY A 63 6.43 -16.92 7.35
CA GLY A 63 5.47 -17.46 6.36
C GLY A 63 4.99 -16.42 5.34
N ASP A 64 5.28 -15.14 5.58
CA ASP A 64 5.02 -14.03 4.67
C ASP A 64 6.12 -13.85 3.62
N ALA A 65 7.29 -14.46 3.77
CA ALA A 65 8.35 -14.40 2.74
C ALA A 65 7.94 -15.11 1.43
N ASP A 66 7.02 -16.08 1.51
CA ASP A 66 6.43 -16.74 0.35
C ASP A 66 5.28 -15.93 -0.28
N ARG A 67 4.77 -14.91 0.44
CA ARG A 67 3.72 -14.01 -0.06
C ARG A 67 4.35 -12.82 -0.74
N TRP A 68 4.17 -12.74 -2.05
CA TRP A 68 4.75 -11.67 -2.86
C TRP A 68 4.14 -10.29 -2.56
N TYR A 69 2.86 -10.22 -2.18
CA TYR A 69 2.19 -8.96 -1.86
C TYR A 69 1.00 -9.16 -0.92
N PHE A 70 0.58 -8.06 -0.30
CA PHE A 70 -0.68 -7.91 0.43
C PHE A 70 -1.55 -6.90 -0.29
N ALA A 71 -2.87 -7.06 -0.18
CA ALA A 71 -3.81 -6.21 -0.88
C ALA A 71 -4.98 -5.77 0.02
N PRO A 72 -4.70 -4.98 1.09
CA PRO A 72 -5.74 -4.52 1.99
C PRO A 72 -6.74 -3.63 1.25
N THR A 73 -7.98 -3.70 1.71
CA THR A 73 -9.11 -2.93 1.20
C THR A 73 -9.69 -2.04 2.27
N GLN A 74 -10.55 -1.08 1.89
CA GLN A 74 -11.23 -0.23 2.87
C GLN A 74 -12.11 -1.04 3.86
N ALA A 75 -12.64 -2.19 3.43
CA ALA A 75 -13.47 -3.08 4.25
C ALA A 75 -12.69 -4.19 4.97
N GLY A 76 -11.42 -4.41 4.61
CA GLY A 76 -10.64 -5.54 5.09
C GLY A 76 -9.15 -5.23 5.13
N GLY A 77 -8.56 -5.25 6.33
CA GLY A 77 -7.13 -5.00 6.53
C GLY A 77 -6.24 -6.20 6.19
N ALA A 78 -4.95 -6.03 6.44
CA ALA A 78 -3.96 -7.10 6.38
C ALA A 78 -3.11 -7.11 7.65
N ILE A 79 -2.38 -8.20 7.88
CA ILE A 79 -1.29 -8.23 8.86
C ILE A 79 -0.03 -8.50 8.07
N ILE A 80 0.99 -7.67 8.27
CA ILE A 80 2.30 -7.83 7.66
C ILE A 80 3.37 -7.91 8.73
N GLU A 81 4.47 -8.57 8.41
CA GLU A 81 5.67 -8.60 9.24
C GLU A 81 6.79 -7.77 8.58
N SER A 82 7.41 -6.90 9.36
CA SER A 82 8.57 -6.09 8.95
C SER A 82 9.83 -6.56 9.68
N ASP A 83 10.95 -6.56 8.98
CA ASP A 83 12.26 -6.89 9.54
C ASP A 83 12.95 -5.71 10.25
N GLY A 84 12.39 -4.50 10.13
CA GLY A 84 12.96 -3.28 10.72
C GLY A 84 14.02 -2.59 9.87
N VAL A 85 14.35 -3.12 8.69
CA VAL A 85 15.50 -2.69 7.89
C VAL A 85 15.10 -2.43 6.44
N ASN A 86 14.39 -3.37 5.83
CA ASN A 86 14.02 -3.27 4.43
C ASN A 86 12.73 -2.46 4.26
N PRO A 87 12.61 -1.70 3.15
CA PRO A 87 11.44 -0.90 2.89
C PRO A 87 10.23 -1.77 2.54
N ILE A 88 9.06 -1.29 2.97
CA ILE A 88 7.74 -1.72 2.51
C ILE A 88 7.28 -0.74 1.44
N TYR A 89 6.81 -1.28 0.32
CA TYR A 89 6.37 -0.52 -0.84
C TYR A 89 4.86 -0.52 -0.89
N THR A 90 4.26 0.66 -1.10
CA THR A 90 2.82 0.85 -1.25
C THR A 90 2.54 1.53 -2.58
N PHE A 91 1.63 0.96 -3.36
CA PHE A 91 1.21 1.54 -4.62
C PHE A 91 -0.21 1.10 -5.01
N ILE A 92 -0.77 1.82 -5.96
CA ILE A 92 -2.03 1.52 -6.63
C ILE A 92 -1.74 1.34 -8.12
N VAL A 93 -2.58 0.58 -8.82
CA VAL A 93 -2.38 0.28 -10.24
C VAL A 93 -3.60 0.74 -11.01
N ASP A 94 -3.35 1.50 -12.08
CA ASP A 94 -4.36 1.86 -13.07
C ASP A 94 -3.91 1.35 -14.44
N GLN A 95 -4.83 0.74 -15.18
CA GLN A 95 -4.57 0.15 -16.48
C GLN A 95 -4.56 1.17 -17.62
N LEU A 96 -5.15 2.36 -17.44
CA LEU A 96 -5.34 3.31 -18.54
C LEU A 96 -4.48 4.56 -18.41
N ASN A 97 -4.72 5.43 -17.43
CA ASN A 97 -4.13 6.77 -17.38
C ASN A 97 -4.22 7.39 -15.98
N SER A 98 -3.13 7.29 -15.21
CA SER A 98 -3.12 7.82 -13.85
C SER A 98 -3.41 9.32 -13.74
N LYS A 99 -3.23 10.10 -14.81
CA LYS A 99 -3.48 11.55 -14.79
C LYS A 99 -4.95 11.94 -14.63
N ASP A 100 -5.89 11.04 -14.92
CA ASP A 100 -7.33 11.27 -14.75
C ASP A 100 -7.88 10.74 -13.43
N ASN A 101 -7.00 10.23 -12.56
CA ASN A 101 -7.35 9.81 -11.22
C ASN A 101 -7.38 11.01 -10.27
N THR A 102 -8.26 10.94 -9.28
CA THR A 102 -8.42 11.94 -8.23
C THR A 102 -8.22 11.32 -6.84
N GLY A 103 -8.21 12.16 -5.81
CA GLY A 103 -8.20 11.72 -4.42
C GLY A 103 -6.89 11.11 -3.94
N GLU A 104 -6.94 10.52 -2.74
CA GLU A 104 -5.79 9.91 -2.07
C GLU A 104 -6.18 8.67 -1.27
N ALA A 105 -5.20 7.80 -1.05
CA ALA A 105 -5.29 6.63 -0.20
C ALA A 105 -4.29 6.76 0.93
N THR A 106 -4.74 6.60 2.17
CA THR A 106 -3.87 6.53 3.34
C THR A 106 -3.85 5.10 3.87
N VAL A 107 -2.66 4.52 3.86
CA VAL A 107 -2.36 3.23 4.46
C VAL A 107 -1.79 3.46 5.85
N THR A 108 -2.42 2.89 6.86
CA THR A 108 -1.96 3.00 8.25
C THR A 108 -1.42 1.66 8.73
N PHE A 109 -0.21 1.70 9.28
CA PHE A 109 0.48 0.58 9.89
C PHE A 109 0.46 0.77 11.41
N THR A 110 -0.20 -0.14 12.12
CA THR A 110 -0.30 -0.15 13.58
C THR A 110 0.46 -1.35 14.14
N PRO A 111 1.53 -1.13 14.93
CA PRO A 111 2.24 -2.23 15.59
C PRO A 111 1.30 -3.08 16.45
N ILE A 112 1.42 -4.40 16.35
CA ILE A 112 0.67 -5.36 17.18
C ILE A 112 1.65 -6.02 18.17
N PRO A 113 1.26 -6.20 19.45
CA PRO A 113 2.05 -6.94 20.44
C PRO A 113 2.38 -8.38 20.02
#